data_AF-A0A0N1FXD4-F1
#
_entry.id   AF-A0A0N1FXD4-F1
#
_cell.length_a   1.000
_cell.length_b   1.000
_cell.length_c   1.000
_cell.angle_alpha   90.00
_cell.angle_beta   90.00
_cell.angle_gamma   90.00
#
_symmetry.space_group_name_H-M   'P 1'
#
loop_
_entity.id
_entity.type
_entity.pdbx_description
1 polymer ?
#
loop_
_entity_poly.entity_id
_entity_poly.type
_entity_poly.pdbx_seq_one_letter_code
_entity_poly.pdbx_strand_id
1 'polypeptide(L)'
;MTAAAVPRQASPPDEPTRPPEDRRHMIRRRSLTLLIIVLLIGVPAGYLVISANQSRDAGKDKEKKWSATGLTAGWPSKVQRRLYEVQIPVHAKDVAYYETNNWKTSRLYVQFRTTDKRLKNFLDHVGTSADALKQDDITITARDQRIVGWTFTGTGPWYGVVHKQKNPAPTQDIVVNRSDPERPVVYVVSQTIP
;
A
#
# COMPACT_ATOMS: atom_id res chain seq x y z
N MET A 1 -37.83 -52.06 -80.14
CA MET A 1 -38.95 -51.39 -79.45
C MET A 1 -39.23 -52.16 -78.17
N THR A 2 -38.99 -51.56 -77.00
CA THR A 2 -39.81 -51.69 -75.78
C THR A 2 -39.22 -50.78 -74.70
N ALA A 3 -40.06 -49.87 -74.20
CA ALA A 3 -39.70 -48.78 -73.29
C ALA A 3 -39.78 -49.21 -71.82
N ALA A 4 -39.12 -48.40 -70.98
CA ALA A 4 -38.90 -48.57 -69.55
C ALA A 4 -40.15 -48.57 -68.67
N ALA A 5 -40.03 -49.16 -67.48
CA ALA A 5 -40.86 -48.85 -66.32
C ALA A 5 -40.00 -48.82 -65.04
N VAL A 6 -39.77 -47.62 -64.50
CA VAL A 6 -39.14 -47.39 -63.19
C VAL A 6 -40.24 -47.40 -62.12
N PRO A 7 -40.05 -48.02 -60.94
CA PRO A 7 -41.09 -48.06 -59.91
C PRO A 7 -41.33 -46.67 -59.31
N ARG A 8 -42.59 -46.31 -59.10
CA ARG A 8 -43.01 -45.06 -58.45
C ARG A 8 -42.67 -45.11 -56.95
N GLN A 9 -41.96 -44.10 -56.48
CA GLN A 9 -41.73 -43.84 -55.05
C GLN A 9 -43.03 -43.33 -54.41
N ALA A 10 -43.43 -43.92 -53.27
CA ALA A 10 -44.59 -43.48 -52.50
C ALA A 10 -44.32 -42.14 -51.80
N SER A 11 -45.33 -41.28 -51.71
CA SER A 11 -45.26 -39.98 -51.04
C SER A 11 -45.19 -40.15 -49.51
N PRO A 12 -44.42 -39.31 -48.79
CA PRO A 12 -44.31 -39.38 -47.33
C PRO A 12 -45.61 -38.92 -46.65
N PRO A 13 -45.89 -39.35 -45.40
CA PRO A 13 -47.11 -39.01 -44.68
C PRO A 13 -47.12 -37.53 -44.27
N ASP A 14 -48.31 -36.92 -44.27
CA ASP A 14 -48.55 -35.54 -43.82
C ASP A 14 -48.00 -35.29 -42.41
N GLU A 15 -47.09 -34.32 -42.28
CA GLU A 15 -46.66 -33.79 -40.99
C GLU A 15 -47.81 -32.99 -40.34
N PRO A 16 -48.10 -33.20 -39.05
CA PRO A 16 -49.10 -32.38 -38.35
C PRO A 16 -48.60 -30.94 -38.28
N THR A 17 -49.35 -30.04 -38.92
CA THR A 17 -49.11 -28.59 -38.93
C THR A 17 -49.17 -28.05 -37.50
N ARG A 18 -48.00 -27.74 -36.91
CA ARG A 18 -47.96 -27.00 -35.64
C ARG A 18 -48.47 -25.58 -35.87
N PRO A 19 -49.34 -25.04 -35.00
CA PRO A 19 -49.86 -23.69 -35.17
C PRO A 19 -48.69 -22.68 -35.15
N PRO A 20 -48.76 -21.61 -35.96
CA PRO A 20 -47.70 -20.61 -36.03
C PRO A 20 -47.48 -20.00 -34.65
N GLU A 21 -46.25 -20.13 -34.15
CA GLU A 21 -45.85 -19.60 -32.85
C GLU A 21 -46.03 -18.07 -32.86
N ASP A 22 -46.87 -17.58 -31.95
CA ASP A 22 -47.27 -16.18 -31.87
C ASP A 22 -46.02 -15.29 -31.69
N ARG A 23 -45.85 -14.27 -32.55
CA ARG A 23 -44.64 -13.42 -32.62
C ARG A 23 -44.21 -12.86 -31.27
N ARG A 24 -45.18 -12.62 -30.36
CA ARG A 24 -44.94 -12.15 -28.99
C ARG A 24 -44.16 -13.16 -28.14
N HIS A 25 -44.39 -14.45 -28.33
CA HIS A 25 -43.69 -15.52 -27.60
C HIS A 25 -42.23 -15.66 -28.06
N MET A 26 -41.96 -15.51 -29.36
CA MET A 26 -40.58 -15.53 -29.88
C MET A 26 -39.76 -14.35 -29.36
N ILE A 27 -40.34 -13.15 -29.31
CA ILE A 27 -39.66 -11.95 -28.80
C ILE A 27 -39.37 -12.09 -27.29
N ARG A 28 -40.35 -12.56 -26.50
CA ARG A 28 -40.17 -12.80 -25.06
C ARG A 28 -39.09 -13.83 -24.76
N ARG A 29 -39.05 -14.92 -25.53
CA ARG A 29 -38.01 -15.95 -25.38
C ARG A 29 -36.62 -15.39 -25.70
N ARG A 30 -36.50 -14.62 -26.78
CA ARG A 30 -35.23 -13.99 -27.19
C ARG A 30 -34.74 -12.95 -26.18
N SER A 31 -35.64 -12.11 -25.64
CA SER A 31 -35.27 -11.14 -24.60
C SER A 31 -34.83 -11.81 -23.30
N LEU A 32 -35.49 -12.91 -22.91
CA LEU A 32 -35.11 -13.68 -21.73
C LEU A 32 -33.75 -14.35 -21.90
N THR A 33 -33.48 -14.94 -23.08
CA THR A 33 -32.17 -15.52 -23.39
C THR A 33 -31.06 -14.47 -23.36
N LEU A 34 -31.29 -13.28 -23.95
CA LEU A 34 -30.33 -12.19 -23.90
C LEU A 34 -30.05 -11.71 -22.47
N LEU A 35 -31.09 -11.56 -21.64
CA LEU A 35 -30.95 -11.20 -20.23
C LEU A 35 -30.10 -12.24 -19.46
N ILE A 36 -30.37 -13.53 -19.68
CA ILE A 36 -29.63 -14.63 -19.05
C ILE A 36 -28.16 -14.63 -19.48
N ILE A 37 -27.87 -14.41 -20.77
CA ILE A 37 -26.50 -14.32 -21.29
C ILE A 37 -25.74 -13.14 -20.65
N VAL A 38 -26.38 -11.97 -20.57
CA VAL A 38 -25.79 -10.79 -19.91
C VAL A 38 -25.54 -11.08 -18.43
N LEU A 39 -26.44 -11.79 -17.75
CA LEU A 39 -26.27 -12.14 -16.33
C LEU A 39 -25.14 -13.17 -16.14
N LEU A 40 -25.08 -14.21 -16.97
CA LEU A 40 -24.08 -15.27 -16.89
C LEU A 40 -22.66 -14.82 -17.25
N ILE A 41 -22.51 -13.82 -18.12
CA ILE A 41 -21.19 -13.28 -18.48
C ILE A 41 -20.84 -12.08 -17.59
N GLY A 42 -21.80 -11.20 -17.31
CA GLY A 42 -21.62 -9.98 -16.54
C GLY A 42 -21.34 -10.23 -15.06
N VAL A 43 -21.96 -11.24 -14.44
CA VAL A 43 -21.74 -11.54 -13.02
C VAL A 43 -20.34 -12.11 -12.75
N PRO A 44 -19.83 -13.12 -13.50
CA PRO A 44 -18.45 -13.59 -13.32
C PRO A 44 -17.40 -12.55 -13.69
N ALA A 45 -17.62 -11.80 -14.77
CA ALA A 45 -16.70 -10.72 -15.17
C ALA A 45 -16.68 -9.58 -14.15
N GLY A 46 -17.82 -9.24 -13.54
CA GLY A 46 -17.92 -8.24 -12.48
C GLY A 46 -17.27 -8.67 -11.16
N TYR A 47 -17.37 -9.95 -10.80
CA TYR A 47 -16.77 -10.48 -9.56
C TYR A 47 -15.23 -10.47 -9.61
N LEU A 48 -14.63 -10.73 -10.78
CA LEU A 48 -13.18 -10.73 -10.97
C LEU A 48 -12.53 -9.34 -10.82
N VAL A 49 -13.28 -8.25 -11.01
CA VAL A 49 -12.75 -6.88 -10.91
C VAL A 49 -12.61 -6.42 -9.44
N ILE A 50 -13.40 -6.98 -8.53
CA ILE A 50 -13.50 -6.45 -7.15
C ILE A 50 -12.49 -7.11 -6.20
N SER A 51 -12.07 -8.37 -6.43
CA SER A 51 -11.25 -9.10 -5.45
C SER A 51 -9.74 -8.84 -5.56
N ALA A 52 -9.25 -8.32 -6.67
CA ALA A 52 -7.82 -8.06 -6.88
C ALA A 52 -7.37 -6.67 -6.40
N ASN A 53 -8.31 -5.75 -6.18
CA ASN A 53 -7.98 -4.34 -6.00
C ASN A 53 -7.70 -3.94 -4.54
N GLN A 54 -8.25 -4.66 -3.56
CA GLN A 54 -8.14 -4.23 -2.16
C GLN A 54 -6.79 -4.53 -1.49
N SER A 55 -6.03 -5.52 -1.99
CA SER A 55 -4.74 -5.92 -1.41
C SER A 55 -3.53 -5.33 -2.12
N ARG A 56 -3.63 -5.05 -3.43
CA ARG A 56 -2.53 -4.44 -4.23
C ARG A 56 -2.53 -2.91 -4.20
N ASP A 57 -3.69 -2.27 -4.13
CA ASP A 57 -3.73 -0.80 -4.15
C ASP A 57 -3.33 -0.19 -2.82
N ALA A 58 -3.59 -0.86 -1.68
CA ALA A 58 -3.06 -0.42 -0.39
C ALA A 58 -1.52 -0.43 -0.31
N GLY A 59 -0.86 -1.26 -1.13
CA GLY A 59 0.61 -1.26 -1.30
C GLY A 59 1.06 -0.14 -2.23
N LYS A 60 0.42 0.00 -3.38
CA LYS A 60 0.72 1.04 -4.38
C LYS A 60 0.45 2.46 -3.87
N ASP A 61 -0.60 2.68 -3.09
CA ASP A 61 -0.92 3.99 -2.50
C ASP A 61 0.09 4.38 -1.42
N LYS A 62 0.60 3.40 -0.67
CA LYS A 62 1.70 3.62 0.28
C LYS A 62 2.98 3.94 -0.47
N GLU A 63 3.38 3.12 -1.44
CA GLU A 63 4.57 3.38 -2.25
C GLU A 63 4.49 4.76 -2.92
N LYS A 64 3.34 5.11 -3.50
CA LYS A 64 3.11 6.42 -4.14
C LYS A 64 3.23 7.59 -3.16
N LYS A 65 2.82 7.43 -1.89
CA LYS A 65 3.01 8.44 -0.84
C LYS A 65 4.50 8.71 -0.57
N TRP A 66 5.34 7.68 -0.62
CA TRP A 66 6.76 7.79 -0.26
C TRP A 66 7.68 8.06 -1.47
N SER A 67 7.28 7.65 -2.68
CA SER A 67 8.02 7.91 -3.92
C SER A 67 8.18 9.41 -4.21
N ALA A 68 7.26 10.25 -3.75
CA ALA A 68 7.34 11.70 -3.90
C ALA A 68 8.34 12.36 -2.93
N THR A 69 8.73 11.67 -1.85
CA THR A 69 9.52 12.24 -0.75
C THR A 69 10.91 11.60 -0.61
N GLY A 70 11.32 10.75 -1.57
CA GLY A 70 12.61 10.04 -1.52
C GLY A 70 12.67 8.90 -0.48
N LEU A 71 11.61 8.68 0.29
CA LEU A 71 11.54 7.59 1.25
C LEU A 71 11.15 6.28 0.57
N THR A 72 11.75 5.19 1.01
CA THR A 72 11.36 3.83 0.65
C THR A 72 10.42 3.29 1.71
N ALA A 73 9.24 2.82 1.30
CA ALA A 73 8.30 2.14 2.18
C ALA A 73 8.92 0.83 2.70
N GLY A 74 8.78 0.57 3.99
CA GLY A 74 9.26 -0.66 4.62
C GLY A 74 10.41 -0.42 5.58
N TRP A 75 11.08 -1.52 5.93
CA TRP A 75 12.09 -1.53 6.98
C TRP A 75 13.49 -1.37 6.40
N PRO A 76 14.35 -0.53 7.00
CA PRO A 76 15.77 -0.61 6.72
C PRO A 76 16.32 -2.00 7.07
N SER A 77 17.34 -2.43 6.35
CA SER A 77 18.02 -3.69 6.59
C SER A 77 18.52 -3.79 8.05
N LYS A 78 18.76 -5.02 8.52
CA LYS A 78 19.35 -5.25 9.85
C LYS A 78 20.72 -4.55 9.98
N VAL A 79 21.51 -4.54 8.90
CA VAL A 79 22.83 -3.91 8.86
C VAL A 79 22.70 -2.39 9.03
N GLN A 80 21.82 -1.73 8.25
CA GLN A 80 21.56 -0.29 8.40
C GLN A 80 21.12 0.05 9.82
N ARG A 81 20.13 -0.66 10.37
CA ARG A 81 19.66 -0.39 11.74
C ARG A 81 20.73 -0.56 12.80
N ARG A 82 21.68 -1.48 12.59
CA ARG A 82 22.82 -1.66 13.51
C ARG A 82 23.86 -0.56 13.35
N LEU A 83 24.22 -0.20 12.12
CA LEU A 83 25.21 0.83 11.82
C LEU A 83 24.77 2.22 12.31
N TYR A 84 23.50 2.55 12.11
CA TYR A 84 22.92 3.83 12.49
C TYR A 84 22.28 3.81 13.89
N GLU A 85 22.35 2.68 14.60
CA GLU A 85 21.80 2.49 15.94
C GLU A 85 20.30 2.86 16.06
N VAL A 86 19.53 2.61 14.99
CA VAL A 86 18.08 2.88 14.96
C VAL A 86 17.29 1.59 15.12
N GLN A 87 16.96 1.25 16.36
CA GLN A 87 16.15 0.06 16.68
C GLN A 87 14.65 0.35 16.61
N ILE A 88 14.07 0.29 15.41
CA ILE A 88 12.63 0.48 15.22
C ILE A 88 11.83 -0.58 16.02
N PRO A 89 10.86 -0.17 16.88
CA PRO A 89 10.08 -1.08 17.69
C PRO A 89 9.33 -2.15 16.88
N VAL A 90 9.27 -3.37 17.42
CA VAL A 90 8.46 -4.44 16.83
C VAL A 90 7.00 -4.00 16.64
N HIS A 91 6.41 -4.38 15.50
CA HIS A 91 5.06 -3.98 15.08
C HIS A 91 4.82 -2.48 14.84
N ALA A 92 5.89 -1.68 14.70
CA ALA A 92 5.76 -0.34 14.16
C ALA A 92 5.03 -0.36 12.80
N LYS A 93 4.23 0.67 12.56
CA LYS A 93 3.43 0.85 11.34
C LYS A 93 4.01 1.98 10.52
N ASP A 94 3.66 2.02 9.24
CA ASP A 94 4.03 3.09 8.31
C ASP A 94 5.52 3.40 8.35
N VAL A 95 6.33 2.33 8.44
CA VAL A 95 7.78 2.45 8.43
C VAL A 95 8.22 2.87 7.04
N ALA A 96 9.05 3.90 6.98
CA ALA A 96 9.69 4.35 5.76
C ALA A 96 11.11 4.82 6.08
N TYR A 97 12.03 4.66 5.14
CA TYR A 97 13.42 5.03 5.34
C TYR A 97 14.10 5.51 4.08
N TYR A 98 15.18 6.26 4.25
CA TYR A 98 16.09 6.66 3.17
C TYR A 98 17.50 6.69 3.71
N GLU A 99 18.49 6.36 2.89
CA GLU A 99 19.90 6.43 3.26
C GLU A 99 20.63 7.32 2.27
N THR A 100 21.46 8.23 2.80
CA THR A 100 22.44 8.96 2.01
C THR A 100 23.83 8.59 2.50
N ASN A 101 24.72 8.20 1.59
CA ASN A 101 26.08 7.83 1.93
C ASN A 101 27.06 8.58 1.01
N ASN A 102 28.08 9.18 1.61
CA ASN A 102 29.27 9.64 0.92
C ASN A 102 30.51 9.40 1.80
N TRP A 103 31.70 9.58 1.23
CA TRP A 103 32.97 9.31 1.89
C TRP A 103 33.22 10.13 3.19
N LYS A 104 32.50 11.24 3.43
CA LYS A 104 32.63 12.05 4.65
C LYS A 104 31.57 11.75 5.71
N THR A 105 30.37 11.38 5.27
CA THR A 105 29.20 11.27 6.15
C THR A 105 28.19 10.31 5.57
N SER A 106 27.61 9.53 6.46
CA SER A 106 26.51 8.62 6.16
C SER A 106 25.33 8.98 7.05
N ARG A 107 24.11 9.01 6.49
CA ARG A 107 22.88 9.33 7.21
C ARG A 107 21.77 8.35 6.87
N LEU A 108 21.04 7.93 7.90
CA LEU A 108 19.80 7.18 7.77
C LEU A 108 18.64 8.03 8.28
N TYR A 109 17.65 8.20 7.43
CA TYR A 109 16.37 8.84 7.74
C TYR A 109 15.35 7.73 7.96
N VAL A 110 14.63 7.77 9.07
CA VAL A 110 13.60 6.77 9.40
C VAL A 110 12.37 7.48 9.93
N GLN A 111 11.21 7.05 9.45
CA GLN A 111 9.91 7.41 10.00
C GLN A 111 9.15 6.14 10.37
N PHE A 112 8.43 6.17 11.49
CA PHE A 112 7.50 5.10 11.85
C PHE A 112 6.43 5.58 12.83
N ARG A 113 5.31 4.86 12.88
CA ARG A 113 4.25 5.03 13.87
C ARG A 113 4.29 3.91 14.89
N THR A 114 4.16 4.25 16.17
CA THR A 114 4.27 3.30 17.29
C THR A 114 3.28 3.61 18.40
N THR A 115 3.30 2.86 19.51
CA THR A 115 2.55 3.19 20.74
C THR A 115 3.45 3.91 21.75
N ASP A 116 2.89 4.65 22.69
CA ASP A 116 3.67 5.38 23.70
C ASP A 116 4.64 4.48 24.50
N LYS A 117 4.16 3.30 24.94
CA LYS A 117 5.03 2.29 25.59
C LYS A 117 6.24 1.91 24.74
N ARG A 118 6.04 1.72 23.44
CA ARG A 118 7.12 1.34 22.50
C ARG A 118 8.01 2.52 22.12
N LEU A 119 7.47 3.74 22.12
CA LEU A 119 8.25 4.96 21.99
C LEU A 119 9.23 5.09 23.16
N LYS A 120 8.79 4.89 24.40
CA LYS A 120 9.68 4.91 25.57
C LYS A 120 10.81 3.89 25.40
N ASN A 121 10.46 2.64 25.07
CA ASN A 121 11.47 1.60 24.82
C ASN A 121 12.45 1.97 23.69
N PHE A 122 11.97 2.58 22.61
CA PHE A 122 12.82 3.05 21.51
C PHE A 122 13.84 4.09 22.00
N LEU A 123 13.37 5.10 22.75
CA LEU A 123 14.23 6.15 23.30
C LEU A 123 15.26 5.57 24.26
N ASP A 124 14.84 4.63 25.12
CA ASP A 124 15.74 3.94 26.06
C ASP A 124 16.84 3.16 25.31
N HIS A 125 16.50 2.49 24.19
CA HIS A 125 17.49 1.77 23.37
C HIS A 125 18.45 2.69 22.61
N VAL A 126 18.02 3.93 22.29
CA VAL A 126 18.90 4.96 21.72
C VAL A 126 19.82 5.55 22.80
N GLY A 127 19.51 5.38 24.09
CA GLY A 127 20.27 6.00 25.19
C GLY A 127 19.74 7.37 25.60
N THR A 128 18.45 7.62 25.37
CA THR A 128 17.72 8.80 25.84
C THR A 128 16.42 8.37 26.54
N SER A 129 15.50 9.29 26.84
CA SER A 129 14.23 8.95 27.48
C SER A 129 13.10 9.87 27.02
N ALA A 130 11.87 9.51 27.39
CA ALA A 130 10.70 10.36 27.15
C ALA A 130 10.80 11.72 27.86
N ASP A 131 11.52 11.80 28.99
CA ASP A 131 11.67 13.04 29.76
C ASP A 131 12.67 14.02 29.12
N ALA A 132 13.56 13.52 28.25
CA ALA A 132 14.48 14.34 27.48
C ALA A 132 13.83 15.00 26.26
N LEU A 133 12.59 14.61 25.92
CA LEU A 133 11.82 15.22 24.84
C LEU A 133 11.37 16.61 25.23
N LYS A 134 11.79 17.61 24.46
CA LYS A 134 11.40 19.00 24.64
C LYS A 134 10.23 19.33 23.75
N GLN A 135 9.18 19.90 24.33
CA GLN A 135 8.01 20.34 23.57
C GLN A 135 8.39 21.49 22.63
N ASP A 136 7.78 21.51 21.44
CA ASP A 136 7.96 22.53 20.40
C ASP A 136 9.41 22.65 19.89
N ASP A 137 10.22 21.60 20.10
CA ASP A 137 11.58 21.48 19.60
C ASP A 137 11.62 20.58 18.36
N ILE A 138 12.00 21.15 17.22
CA ILE A 138 12.17 20.42 15.95
C ILE A 138 13.67 20.29 15.71
N THR A 139 14.23 19.17 16.15
CA THR A 139 15.68 18.92 16.13
C THR A 139 16.21 18.57 14.74
N ILE A 140 15.37 17.99 13.88
CA ILE A 140 15.73 17.64 12.51
C ILE A 140 15.83 18.90 11.66
N THR A 141 17.01 19.13 11.07
CA THR A 141 17.32 20.38 10.36
C THR A 141 16.45 20.58 9.11
N ALA A 142 16.27 21.84 8.69
CA ALA A 142 15.55 22.17 7.45
C ALA A 142 16.19 21.54 6.20
N ARG A 143 17.50 21.27 6.22
CA ARG A 143 18.19 20.56 5.15
C ARG A 143 17.72 19.11 5.07
N ASP A 144 17.73 18.42 6.21
CA ASP A 144 17.33 17.02 6.30
C ASP A 144 15.85 16.83 5.97
N GLN A 145 15.00 17.74 6.45
CA GLN A 145 13.58 17.80 6.07
C GLN A 145 13.39 17.84 4.56
N ARG A 146 14.17 18.68 3.86
CA ARG A 146 14.08 18.82 2.39
C ARG A 146 14.55 17.57 1.64
N ILE A 147 15.56 16.87 2.15
CA ILE A 147 16.09 15.65 1.52
C ILE A 147 15.02 14.56 1.46
N VAL A 148 14.24 14.39 2.54
CA VAL A 148 13.20 13.35 2.63
C VAL A 148 11.77 13.88 2.59
N GLY A 149 11.58 15.13 2.16
CA GLY A 149 10.27 15.77 1.99
C GLY A 149 9.41 15.87 3.27
N TRP A 150 10.02 15.87 4.45
CA TRP A 150 9.28 16.06 5.72
C TRP A 150 8.88 17.52 5.91
N THR A 151 7.68 17.72 6.46
CA THR A 151 7.16 19.02 6.88
C THR A 151 6.56 18.87 8.26
N PHE A 152 7.03 19.71 9.20
CA PHE A 152 6.60 19.67 10.61
C PHE A 152 5.67 20.84 10.92
N THR A 153 4.63 21.01 10.09
CA THR A 153 3.65 22.11 10.19
C THR A 153 2.24 21.62 10.52
N GLY A 154 2.05 20.31 10.68
CA GLY A 154 0.77 19.70 11.05
C GLY A 154 0.41 19.90 12.52
N THR A 155 -0.77 19.40 12.90
CA THR A 155 -1.23 19.39 14.29
C THR A 155 -0.17 18.74 15.18
N GLY A 156 0.24 19.45 16.23
CA GLY A 156 1.10 18.93 17.29
C GLY A 156 0.29 18.22 18.38
N PRO A 157 0.84 18.06 19.59
CA PRO A 157 2.12 18.62 20.04
C PRO A 157 3.33 17.90 19.42
N TRP A 158 4.39 18.67 19.15
CA TRP A 158 5.66 18.18 18.62
C TRP A 158 6.71 18.17 19.72
N TYR A 159 7.60 17.18 19.66
CA TYR A 159 8.67 17.03 20.64
C TYR A 159 9.98 16.67 19.96
N GLY A 160 11.09 17.17 20.51
CA GLY A 160 12.42 16.96 19.96
C GLY A 160 13.42 16.51 21.00
N VAL A 161 14.38 15.68 20.57
CA VAL A 161 15.59 15.39 21.33
C VAL A 161 16.75 15.12 20.38
N VAL A 162 17.97 15.53 20.79
CA VAL A 162 19.22 15.18 20.11
C VAL A 162 20.02 14.27 21.03
N HIS A 163 20.30 13.05 20.59
CA HIS A 163 21.27 12.17 21.24
C HIS A 163 22.62 12.31 20.56
N LYS A 164 23.55 13.05 21.20
CA LYS A 164 24.89 13.27 20.67
C LYS A 164 25.84 12.19 21.15
N GLN A 165 26.58 11.60 20.22
CA GLN A 165 27.63 10.63 20.51
C GLN A 165 28.96 11.07 19.89
N LYS A 166 30.07 10.51 20.39
CA LYS A 166 31.39 10.75 19.83
C LYS A 166 31.59 9.89 18.58
N ASN A 167 32.13 10.48 17.52
CA ASN A 167 32.49 9.74 16.31
C ASN A 167 33.35 8.51 16.63
N PRO A 168 33.12 7.37 15.95
CA PRO A 168 32.21 7.18 14.83
C PRO A 168 30.76 6.84 15.21
N ALA A 169 30.41 6.80 16.50
CA ALA A 169 29.03 6.51 16.90
C ALA A 169 28.06 7.58 16.37
N PRO A 170 26.88 7.19 15.87
CA PRO A 170 25.96 8.12 15.23
C PRO A 170 25.35 9.12 16.21
N THR A 171 25.15 10.35 15.75
CA THR A 171 24.25 11.31 16.43
C THR A 171 22.84 11.14 15.87
N GLN A 172 21.84 11.06 16.75
CA GLN A 172 20.44 10.91 16.38
C GLN A 172 19.64 12.17 16.72
N ASP A 173 19.09 12.83 15.70
CA ASP A 173 18.09 13.87 15.82
C ASP A 173 16.70 13.23 15.71
N ILE A 174 15.91 13.33 16.78
CA ILE A 174 14.60 12.68 16.88
C ILE A 174 13.52 13.72 17.05
N VAL A 175 12.48 13.64 16.23
CA VAL A 175 11.23 14.40 16.37
C VAL A 175 10.07 13.43 16.56
N VAL A 176 9.16 13.75 17.48
CA VAL A 176 7.96 12.96 17.77
C VAL A 176 6.73 13.85 17.63
N ASN A 177 5.80 13.43 16.79
CA ASN A 177 4.45 14.00 16.75
C ASN A 177 3.53 13.19 17.68
N ARG A 178 2.91 13.85 18.66
CA ARG A 178 1.94 13.26 19.61
C ARG A 178 0.50 13.79 19.41
N SER A 179 0.14 14.23 18.20
CA SER A 179 -1.24 14.65 17.87
C SER A 179 -2.25 13.52 18.08
N ASP A 180 -1.82 12.28 17.85
CA ASP A 180 -2.47 11.07 18.34
C ASP A 180 -1.61 10.51 19.48
N PRO A 181 -2.01 10.68 20.75
CA PRO A 181 -1.21 10.24 21.89
C PRO A 181 -1.11 8.72 22.00
N GLU A 182 -2.06 7.96 21.43
CA GLU A 182 -1.98 6.50 21.41
C GLU A 182 -1.03 6.00 20.32
N ARG A 183 -0.87 6.79 19.24
CA ARG A 183 -0.09 6.42 18.06
C ARG A 183 0.91 7.49 17.61
N PRO A 184 1.90 7.84 18.44
CA PRO A 184 2.91 8.81 18.07
C PRO A 184 3.65 8.42 16.79
N VAL A 185 3.96 9.42 15.98
CA VAL A 185 4.81 9.29 14.78
C VAL A 185 6.19 9.79 15.12
N VAL A 186 7.19 8.95 14.89
CA VAL A 186 8.60 9.20 15.19
C VAL A 186 9.35 9.41 13.88
N TYR A 187 10.20 10.44 13.89
CA TYR A 187 11.10 10.81 12.81
C TYR A 187 12.51 10.79 13.38
N VAL A 188 13.45 10.18 12.67
CA VAL A 188 14.83 10.01 13.12
C VAL A 188 15.76 10.35 11.96
N VAL A 189 16.75 11.19 12.22
CA VAL A 189 17.95 11.31 11.38
C VAL A 189 19.11 10.80 12.21
N SER A 190 19.74 9.72 11.76
CA SER A 190 20.94 9.17 12.39
C SER A 190 22.14 9.42 11.49
N GLN A 191 23.10 10.21 11.96
CA GLN A 191 24.28 10.62 11.22
C GLN A 191 25.55 10.04 11.83
N THR A 192 26.36 9.36 11.03
CA THR A 192 27.69 8.89 11.40
C THR A 192 28.76 9.40 10.42
N ILE A 193 30.01 9.43 10.88
CA ILE A 193 31.20 9.64 10.07
C ILE A 193 31.92 8.29 9.99
N PRO A 194 32.00 7.69 8.78
CA PRO A 194 32.62 6.39 8.57
C PRO A 194 34.14 6.39 8.83
#